data_AF-A0A6G2QM30-F1
#
_entry.id   AF-A0A6G2QM30-F1
#
_cell.length_a   1.000
_cell.length_b   1.000
_cell.length_c   1.000
_cell.angle_alpha   90.00
_cell.angle_beta   90.00
_cell.angle_gamma   90.00
#
_symmetry.space_group_name_H-M   'P 1'
#
loop_
_entity.id
_entity.type
_entity.pdbx_description
1 polymer ?
#
loop_
_entity_poly.entity_id
_entity_poly.type
_entity_poly.pdbx_seq_one_letter_code
_entity_poly.pdbx_strand_id
1 'polypeptide(L)'
;MRPRTWVLLLTAVFAALQLANVTGRATPDSKNYVSYALTLSGADKREAAAATIDWVCAGRASIAHRAQNVDVVRFHAPDPAPRVLAECREQEWRQVEARLAAGQSGGRTVPFMPERFMRIFEARPGYPVFLVPFVTLFGVTWGVWAASVVVACAGGVLAFLVLRALSVPVPLALTGQALFLVLPCGTTAMRPMTEGLLLALTLAALWGCALVLEERRIRAGVAVVAVALAALFTVKHSQALFLGLCLAAAGAVLAVRRRW
;
A
#
# COMPACT_ATOMS: atom_id res chain seq x y z
N MET A 1 3.24 31.77 6.49
CA MET A 1 3.29 30.37 6.97
C MET A 1 4.45 29.63 6.31
N ARG A 2 5.13 28.71 7.01
CA ARG A 2 6.30 27.99 6.46
C ARG A 2 5.82 26.91 5.46
N PRO A 3 6.58 26.61 4.39
CA PRO A 3 6.22 25.56 3.41
C PRO A 3 5.90 24.20 4.05
N ARG A 4 6.62 23.85 5.12
CA ARG A 4 6.38 22.62 5.90
C ARG A 4 4.96 22.55 6.47
N THR A 5 4.41 23.67 6.92
CA THR A 5 3.04 23.73 7.47
C THR A 5 2.02 23.38 6.39
N TRP A 6 2.20 23.87 5.16
CA TRP A 6 1.30 23.57 4.05
C TRP A 6 1.38 22.11 3.60
N VAL A 7 2.59 21.54 3.55
CA VAL A 7 2.77 20.11 3.26
C VAL A 7 1.99 19.26 4.25
N LEU A 8 2.15 19.54 5.55
CA LEU A 8 1.46 18.81 6.62
C LEU A 8 -0.05 19.04 6.59
N LEU A 9 -0.50 20.28 6.32
CA LEU A 9 -1.91 20.60 6.20
C LEU A 9 -2.56 19.81 5.06
N LEU A 10 -1.94 19.74 3.88
CA LEU A 10 -2.46 18.95 2.76
C LEU A 10 -2.56 17.47 3.10
N THR A 11 -1.55 16.90 3.78
CA THR A 11 -1.63 15.50 4.24
C THR A 11 -2.73 15.28 5.28
N ALA A 12 -2.91 16.23 6.21
CA ALA A 12 -3.93 16.13 7.25
C ALA A 12 -5.34 16.24 6.66
N VAL A 13 -5.57 17.19 5.74
CA VAL A 13 -6.83 17.33 5.02
C VAL A 13 -7.12 16.08 4.21
N PHE A 14 -6.13 15.55 3.47
CA PHE A 14 -6.30 14.29 2.74
C PHE A 14 -6.70 13.14 3.67
N ALA A 15 -5.96 12.93 4.77
CA ALA A 15 -6.23 11.88 5.74
C ALA A 15 -7.64 12.00 6.35
N ALA A 16 -8.06 13.22 6.69
CA ALA A 16 -9.40 13.50 7.20
C ALA A 16 -10.48 13.14 6.17
N LEU A 17 -10.28 13.50 4.90
CA LEU A 17 -11.20 13.12 3.81
C LEU A 17 -11.25 11.60 3.60
N GLN A 18 -10.17 10.86 3.87
CA GLN A 18 -10.17 9.40 3.76
C GLN A 18 -11.00 8.70 4.85
N LEU A 19 -11.40 9.38 5.94
CA LEU A 19 -12.27 8.81 6.98
C LEU A 19 -13.67 8.47 6.45
N ALA A 20 -14.13 9.15 5.39
CA ALA A 20 -15.39 8.82 4.73
C ALA A 20 -15.38 7.42 4.08
N ASN A 21 -14.21 6.80 3.90
CA ASN A 21 -14.03 5.56 3.15
C ASN A 21 -13.03 4.61 3.84
N VAL A 22 -13.29 4.30 5.11
CA VAL A 22 -12.45 3.38 5.92
C VAL A 22 -12.48 1.95 5.38
N THR A 23 -13.63 1.50 4.87
CA THR A 23 -13.84 0.14 4.35
C THR A 23 -14.13 0.13 2.85
N GLY A 24 -14.07 -1.07 2.26
CA GLY A 24 -14.43 -1.30 0.86
C GLY A 24 -13.33 -0.93 -0.14
N ARG A 25 -12.06 -0.95 0.29
CA ARG A 25 -10.89 -0.79 -0.60
C ARG A 25 -10.14 -2.10 -0.84
N ALA A 26 -10.60 -3.18 -0.23
CA ALA A 26 -10.02 -4.50 -0.39
C ALA A 26 -10.03 -4.91 -1.86
N THR A 27 -8.92 -5.50 -2.30
CA THR A 27 -8.78 -6.12 -3.61
C THR A 27 -8.63 -7.64 -3.41
N PRO A 28 -8.71 -8.47 -4.47
CA PRO A 28 -8.56 -9.92 -4.34
C PRO A 28 -7.28 -10.33 -3.58
N ASP A 29 -6.18 -9.62 -3.81
CA ASP A 29 -4.88 -9.93 -3.18
C ASP A 29 -4.74 -9.43 -1.74
N SER A 30 -5.57 -8.47 -1.32
CA SER A 30 -5.46 -7.87 0.01
C SER A 30 -5.63 -8.89 1.15
N LYS A 31 -6.41 -9.95 0.92
CA LYS A 31 -6.58 -11.07 1.87
C LYS A 31 -5.25 -11.74 2.22
N ASN A 32 -4.38 -11.92 1.23
CA ASN A 32 -3.09 -12.59 1.44
C ASN A 32 -2.16 -11.71 2.27
N TYR A 33 -2.10 -10.42 1.98
CA TYR A 33 -1.26 -9.49 2.74
C TYR A 33 -1.71 -9.32 4.20
N VAL A 34 -3.02 -9.19 4.42
CA VAL A 34 -3.59 -9.05 5.77
C VAL A 34 -3.39 -10.33 6.58
N SER A 35 -3.74 -11.49 6.03
CA SER A 35 -3.58 -12.76 6.74
C SER A 35 -2.12 -13.11 7.02
N TYR A 36 -1.20 -12.72 6.13
CA TYR A 36 0.24 -12.83 6.37
C TYR A 36 0.65 -11.92 7.54
N ALA A 37 0.27 -10.64 7.53
CA ALA A 37 0.58 -9.73 8.63
C ALA A 37 0.05 -10.24 9.99
N LEU A 38 -1.16 -10.80 10.02
CA LEU A 38 -1.75 -11.38 11.24
C LEU A 38 -0.97 -12.60 11.74
N THR A 39 -0.55 -13.48 10.83
CA THR A 39 0.27 -14.64 11.18
C THR A 39 1.67 -14.22 11.64
N LEU A 40 2.22 -13.13 11.10
CA LEU A 40 3.48 -12.53 11.58
C LEU A 40 3.34 -11.93 12.97
N SER A 41 2.17 -11.38 13.32
CA SER A 41 1.88 -10.90 14.68
C SER A 41 1.56 -12.01 15.68
N GLY A 42 1.57 -13.28 15.26
CA GLY A 42 1.41 -14.44 16.14
C GLY A 42 0.03 -15.09 16.12
N ALA A 43 -0.92 -14.59 15.31
CA ALA A 43 -2.23 -15.22 15.17
C ALA A 43 -2.11 -16.61 14.52
N ASP A 44 -2.91 -17.57 14.98
CA ASP A 44 -2.99 -18.86 14.31
C ASP A 44 -3.72 -18.76 12.97
N LYS A 45 -3.73 -19.83 12.17
CA LYS A 45 -4.34 -19.83 10.84
C LYS A 45 -5.84 -19.55 10.86
N ARG A 46 -6.56 -20.08 11.85
CA ARG A 46 -8.02 -19.95 11.95
C ARG A 46 -8.40 -18.56 12.47
N GLU A 47 -7.65 -18.03 13.42
CA GLU A 47 -7.76 -16.66 13.92
C GLU A 47 -7.47 -15.64 12.81
N ALA A 48 -6.34 -15.79 12.12
CA ALA A 48 -5.98 -14.94 10.99
C ALA A 48 -7.02 -15.02 9.86
N ALA A 49 -7.58 -16.21 9.62
CA ALA A 49 -8.66 -16.39 8.65
C ALA A 49 -9.93 -15.64 9.07
N ALA A 50 -10.39 -15.82 10.32
CA ALA A 50 -11.59 -15.17 10.84
C ALA A 50 -11.51 -13.65 10.71
N ALA A 51 -10.43 -13.04 11.20
CA ALA A 51 -10.23 -11.60 11.15
C ALA A 51 -10.12 -11.06 9.71
N THR A 52 -9.45 -11.80 8.81
CA THR A 52 -9.33 -11.41 7.40
C THR A 52 -10.66 -11.52 6.65
N ILE A 53 -11.41 -12.60 6.85
CA ILE A 53 -12.72 -12.84 6.24
C ILE A 53 -13.70 -11.76 6.69
N ASP A 54 -13.76 -11.49 7.99
CA ASP A 54 -14.63 -10.46 8.56
C ASP A 54 -14.35 -9.08 7.98
N TRP A 55 -13.07 -8.71 7.89
CA TRP A 55 -12.65 -7.45 7.28
C TRP A 55 -13.06 -7.34 5.81
N VAL A 56 -12.79 -8.36 4.98
CA VAL A 56 -13.14 -8.32 3.55
C VAL A 56 -14.65 -8.34 3.34
N CYS A 57 -15.37 -9.18 4.06
CA CYS A 57 -16.81 -9.31 3.90
C CYS A 57 -17.57 -8.07 4.41
N ALA A 58 -17.12 -7.44 5.51
CA ALA A 58 -17.62 -6.14 5.92
C ALA A 58 -17.35 -5.05 4.85
N GLY A 59 -16.18 -5.11 4.20
CA GLY A 59 -15.85 -4.26 3.06
C GLY A 59 -16.81 -4.44 1.88
N ARG A 60 -17.12 -5.69 1.50
CA ARG A 60 -18.08 -6.00 0.42
C ARG A 60 -19.49 -5.53 0.77
N ALA A 61 -19.93 -5.77 1.99
CA ALA A 61 -21.23 -5.33 2.48
C ALA A 61 -21.36 -3.80 2.43
N SER A 62 -20.32 -3.07 2.85
CA SER A 62 -20.28 -1.60 2.75
C SER A 62 -20.29 -1.08 1.31
N ILE A 63 -19.62 -1.76 0.38
CA ILE A 63 -19.70 -1.42 -1.06
C ILE A 63 -21.12 -1.64 -1.57
N ALA A 64 -21.75 -2.77 -1.24
CA ALA A 64 -23.11 -3.08 -1.68
C ALA A 64 -24.13 -2.06 -1.17
N HIS A 65 -24.02 -1.66 0.11
CA HIS A 65 -24.83 -0.61 0.70
C HIS A 65 -24.66 0.74 -0.04
N ARG A 66 -23.42 1.18 -0.25
CA ARG A 66 -23.14 2.43 -0.98
C ARG A 66 -23.63 2.40 -2.43
N ALA A 67 -23.51 1.25 -3.10
CA ALA A 67 -24.01 1.07 -4.46
C ALA A 67 -25.54 1.19 -4.51
N GLN A 68 -26.25 0.65 -3.53
CA GLN A 68 -27.70 0.81 -3.43
C GLN A 68 -28.12 2.27 -3.25
N ASN A 69 -27.39 3.04 -2.43
CA ASN A 69 -27.73 4.44 -2.16
C ASN A 69 -27.65 5.36 -3.40
N VAL A 70 -27.06 4.88 -4.49
CA VAL A 70 -27.00 5.59 -5.78
C VAL A 70 -27.74 4.86 -6.90
N ASP A 71 -28.37 3.72 -6.61
CA ASP A 71 -29.17 2.95 -7.55
C ASP A 71 -30.60 3.50 -7.60
N VAL A 72 -30.91 4.23 -8.66
CA VAL A 72 -32.22 4.88 -8.88
C VAL A 72 -33.40 3.92 -8.85
N VAL A 73 -33.19 2.62 -9.09
CA VAL A 73 -34.25 1.60 -9.08
C VAL A 73 -34.36 0.94 -7.71
N ARG A 74 -33.23 0.71 -7.04
CA ARG A 74 -33.18 -0.10 -5.80
C ARG A 74 -32.97 0.70 -4.52
N PHE A 75 -32.95 2.03 -4.60
CA PHE A 75 -32.75 2.92 -3.45
C PHE A 75 -33.67 2.62 -2.25
N HIS A 76 -34.94 2.29 -2.50
CA HIS A 76 -35.94 1.98 -1.46
C HIS A 76 -36.04 0.49 -1.10
N ALA A 77 -35.26 -0.38 -1.74
CA ALA A 77 -35.25 -1.79 -1.42
C ALA A 77 -34.60 -2.04 -0.02
N PRO A 78 -34.82 -3.21 0.59
CA PRO A 78 -34.10 -3.58 1.81
C PRO A 78 -32.58 -3.54 1.63
N ASP A 79 -31.87 -3.12 2.68
CA ASP A 79 -30.39 -3.04 2.67
C ASP A 79 -29.77 -4.41 2.33
N PRO A 80 -28.96 -4.53 1.26
CA PRO A 80 -28.36 -5.78 0.86
C PRO A 80 -27.17 -6.18 1.76
N ALA A 81 -26.65 -5.27 2.60
CA ALA A 81 -25.42 -5.48 3.35
C ALA A 81 -25.43 -6.76 4.23
N PRO A 82 -26.49 -7.08 5.00
CA PRO A 82 -26.52 -8.30 5.82
C PRO A 82 -26.44 -9.57 4.98
N ARG A 83 -27.15 -9.61 3.84
CA ARG A 83 -27.13 -10.74 2.91
C ARG A 83 -25.76 -10.91 2.27
N VAL A 84 -25.17 -9.83 1.77
CA VAL A 84 -23.83 -9.84 1.15
C VAL A 84 -22.75 -10.27 2.16
N LEU A 85 -22.86 -9.83 3.42
CA LEU A 85 -21.96 -10.24 4.48
C LEU A 85 -22.03 -11.75 4.75
N ALA A 86 -23.26 -12.30 4.88
CA ALA A 86 -23.48 -13.71 5.14
C ALA A 86 -22.99 -14.60 3.99
N GLU A 87 -23.39 -14.28 2.75
CA GLU A 87 -22.96 -15.00 1.54
C GLU A 87 -21.44 -14.99 1.38
N CYS A 88 -20.79 -13.83 1.63
CA CYS A 88 -19.34 -13.71 1.57
C CYS A 88 -18.65 -14.59 2.63
N ARG A 89 -19.11 -14.53 3.89
CA ARG A 89 -18.54 -15.32 4.98
C ARG A 89 -18.64 -16.81 4.69
N GLU A 90 -19.81 -17.27 4.24
CA GLU A 90 -20.04 -18.67 3.91
C GLU A 90 -19.09 -19.15 2.80
N GLN A 91 -18.95 -18.37 1.72
CA GLN A 91 -18.07 -18.70 0.61
C GLN A 91 -16.60 -18.78 1.04
N GLU A 92 -16.11 -17.76 1.75
CA GLU A 92 -14.71 -17.68 2.16
C GLU A 92 -14.36 -18.75 3.20
N TRP A 93 -15.24 -19.03 4.17
CA TRP A 93 -15.02 -20.09 5.15
C TRP A 93 -15.03 -21.47 4.51
N ARG A 94 -16.01 -21.78 3.66
CA ARG A 94 -16.03 -23.06 2.92
C ARG A 94 -14.72 -23.28 2.16
N GLN A 95 -14.20 -22.22 1.56
CA GLN A 95 -12.96 -22.24 0.82
C GLN A 95 -11.72 -22.50 1.72
N VAL A 96 -11.62 -21.83 2.87
CA VAL A 96 -10.49 -21.96 3.79
C VAL A 96 -10.54 -23.29 4.55
N GLU A 97 -11.70 -23.69 5.06
CA GLU A 97 -11.87 -24.93 5.82
C GLU A 97 -11.56 -26.16 4.97
N ALA A 98 -12.00 -26.19 3.72
CA ALA A 98 -11.66 -27.28 2.80
C ALA A 98 -10.14 -27.45 2.63
N ARG A 99 -9.38 -26.34 2.56
CA ARG A 99 -7.92 -26.39 2.44
C ARG A 99 -7.22 -26.73 3.75
N LEU A 100 -7.69 -26.19 4.87
CA LEU A 100 -7.15 -26.55 6.18
C LEU A 100 -7.38 -28.03 6.50
N ALA A 101 -8.56 -28.57 6.18
CA ALA A 101 -8.88 -29.99 6.31
C ALA A 101 -8.01 -30.86 5.38
N ALA A 102 -7.63 -30.35 4.20
CA ALA A 102 -6.68 -31.00 3.30
C ALA A 102 -5.20 -30.86 3.75
N GLY A 103 -4.94 -30.36 4.97
CA GLY A 103 -3.58 -30.25 5.53
C GLY A 103 -2.78 -29.04 5.05
N GLN A 104 -3.40 -28.08 4.34
CA GLN A 104 -2.71 -26.88 3.82
C GLN A 104 -2.57 -25.80 4.91
N SER A 105 -1.88 -26.14 5.99
CA SER A 105 -1.59 -25.24 7.12
C SER A 105 -0.18 -24.65 7.07
N GLY A 106 0.63 -25.05 6.09
CA GLY A 106 2.00 -24.58 5.90
C GLY A 106 2.09 -23.08 5.54
N GLY A 107 3.29 -22.52 5.70
CA GLY A 107 3.59 -21.14 5.32
C GLY A 107 3.05 -20.09 6.29
N ARG A 108 3.09 -18.83 5.88
CA ARG A 108 2.66 -17.67 6.69
C ARG A 108 1.34 -17.07 6.23
N THR A 109 0.88 -17.37 5.02
CA THR A 109 -0.42 -16.91 4.51
C THR A 109 -1.55 -17.88 4.88
N VAL A 110 -2.77 -17.39 5.08
CA VAL A 110 -3.96 -18.26 5.20
C VAL A 110 -4.28 -18.84 3.82
N PRO A 111 -4.72 -20.11 3.69
CA PRO A 111 -4.97 -20.74 2.40
C PRO A 111 -6.25 -20.24 1.72
N PHE A 112 -6.26 -18.96 1.34
CA PHE A 112 -7.29 -18.37 0.45
C PHE A 112 -7.08 -18.76 -1.01
N MET A 113 -5.96 -19.40 -1.35
CA MET A 113 -5.57 -19.79 -2.70
C MET A 113 -4.66 -21.02 -2.69
N PRO A 114 -4.44 -21.69 -3.83
CA PRO A 114 -3.51 -22.82 -3.89
C PRO A 114 -2.08 -22.45 -3.49
N GLU A 115 -1.34 -23.40 -2.91
CA GLU A 115 0.02 -23.18 -2.39
C GLU A 115 0.98 -22.52 -3.38
N ARG A 116 0.90 -22.89 -4.67
CA ARG A 116 1.73 -22.30 -5.72
C ARG A 116 1.58 -20.77 -5.77
N PHE A 117 0.36 -20.26 -5.62
CA PHE A 117 0.11 -18.82 -5.62
C PHE A 117 0.49 -18.18 -4.28
N MET A 118 0.28 -18.87 -3.16
CA MET A 118 0.70 -18.40 -1.83
C MET A 118 2.20 -18.09 -1.79
N ARG A 119 3.04 -18.96 -2.38
CA ARG A 119 4.50 -18.76 -2.45
C ARG A 119 4.92 -17.45 -3.11
N ILE A 120 4.11 -16.90 -4.03
CA ILE A 120 4.38 -15.60 -4.67
C ILE A 120 4.31 -14.46 -3.64
N PHE A 121 3.36 -14.53 -2.71
CA PHE A 121 3.19 -13.56 -1.63
C PHE A 121 4.20 -13.78 -0.51
N GLU A 122 4.49 -15.05 -0.18
CA GLU A 122 5.42 -15.38 0.90
C GLU A 122 6.87 -15.00 0.59
N ALA A 123 7.25 -15.05 -0.69
CA ALA A 123 8.54 -14.53 -1.16
C ALA A 123 8.69 -13.01 -0.99
N ARG A 124 7.61 -12.27 -0.66
CA ARG A 124 7.56 -10.80 -0.63
C ARG A 124 7.06 -10.28 0.72
N PRO A 125 7.84 -10.44 1.80
CA PRO A 125 7.39 -10.10 3.14
C PRO A 125 7.29 -8.60 3.40
N GLY A 126 7.86 -7.73 2.54
CA GLY A 126 8.03 -6.31 2.84
C GLY A 126 6.73 -5.57 3.17
N TYR A 127 5.67 -5.79 2.40
CA TYR A 127 4.37 -5.15 2.66
C TYR A 127 3.64 -5.75 3.89
N PRO A 128 3.55 -7.09 4.06
CA PRO A 128 3.08 -7.69 5.30
C PRO A 128 3.81 -7.19 6.55
N VAL A 129 5.14 -7.13 6.54
CA VAL A 129 5.96 -6.61 7.65
C VAL A 129 5.66 -5.16 7.94
N PHE A 130 5.53 -4.32 6.89
CA PHE A 130 5.09 -2.93 7.05
C PHE A 130 3.71 -2.82 7.71
N LEU A 131 2.80 -3.77 7.42
CA LEU A 131 1.43 -3.76 7.92
C LEU A 131 1.30 -4.20 9.39
N VAL A 132 2.18 -5.09 9.88
CA VAL A 132 2.19 -5.63 11.25
C VAL A 132 1.94 -4.57 12.34
N PRO A 133 2.73 -3.48 12.45
CA PRO A 133 2.53 -2.51 13.53
C PRO A 133 1.15 -1.84 13.49
N PHE A 134 0.55 -1.68 12.31
CA PHE A 134 -0.75 -1.04 12.20
C PHE A 134 -1.89 -1.98 12.60
N VAL A 135 -1.87 -3.23 12.13
CA VAL A 135 -2.93 -4.20 12.44
C VAL A 135 -2.88 -4.67 13.89
N THR A 136 -1.70 -4.67 14.50
CA THR A 136 -1.53 -4.99 15.93
C THR A 136 -2.01 -3.86 16.84
N LEU A 137 -1.74 -2.60 16.49
CA LEU A 137 -2.12 -1.45 17.33
C LEU A 137 -3.58 -1.02 17.16
N PHE A 138 -4.13 -1.11 15.94
CA PHE A 138 -5.45 -0.55 15.60
C PHE A 138 -6.47 -1.62 15.18
N GLY A 139 -6.10 -2.91 15.18
CA GLY A 139 -6.91 -3.97 14.59
C GLY A 139 -6.90 -3.94 13.06
N VAL A 140 -7.53 -4.93 12.42
CA VAL A 140 -7.45 -5.10 10.96
C VAL A 140 -8.00 -3.91 10.18
N THR A 141 -9.24 -3.49 10.48
CA THR A 141 -9.92 -2.45 9.69
C THR A 141 -9.20 -1.11 9.75
N TRP A 142 -8.95 -0.60 10.96
CA TRP A 142 -8.29 0.69 11.16
C TRP A 142 -6.79 0.61 10.89
N GLY A 143 -6.13 -0.52 11.18
CA GLY A 143 -4.73 -0.73 10.88
C GLY A 143 -4.44 -0.72 9.38
N VAL A 144 -5.24 -1.44 8.58
CA VAL A 144 -5.11 -1.45 7.13
C VAL A 144 -5.39 -0.05 6.55
N TRP A 145 -6.44 0.62 7.03
CA TRP A 145 -6.74 1.99 6.61
C TRP A 145 -5.59 2.95 6.95
N ALA A 146 -5.08 2.92 8.18
CA ALA A 146 -4.01 3.80 8.64
C ALA A 146 -2.72 3.55 7.86
N ALA A 147 -2.36 2.29 7.63
CA ALA A 147 -1.21 1.92 6.81
C ALA A 147 -1.32 2.51 5.38
N SER A 148 -2.49 2.37 4.74
CA SER A 148 -2.76 2.95 3.43
C SER A 148 -2.69 4.49 3.42
N VAL A 149 -3.23 5.16 4.44
CA VAL A 149 -3.13 6.63 4.59
C VAL A 149 -1.68 7.06 4.73
N VAL A 150 -0.90 6.39 5.58
CA VAL A 150 0.52 6.69 5.79
C VAL A 150 1.30 6.55 4.48
N VAL A 151 1.06 5.48 3.72
CA VAL A 151 1.70 5.26 2.42
C VAL A 151 1.35 6.35 1.41
N ALA A 152 0.05 6.70 1.29
CA ALA A 152 -0.39 7.73 0.36
C ALA A 152 0.16 9.13 0.74
N CYS A 153 0.13 9.49 2.03
CA CYS A 153 0.70 10.74 2.53
C CYS A 153 2.21 10.78 2.32
N ALA A 154 2.93 9.69 2.61
CA ALA A 154 4.37 9.60 2.36
C ALA A 154 4.70 9.80 0.87
N GLY A 155 3.92 9.19 -0.04
CA GLY A 155 4.05 9.41 -1.48
C GLY A 155 3.87 10.89 -1.87
N GLY A 156 2.86 11.56 -1.32
CA GLY A 156 2.63 12.99 -1.59
C GLY A 156 3.76 13.89 -1.06
N VAL A 157 4.27 13.61 0.14
CA VAL A 157 5.42 14.32 0.72
C VAL A 157 6.68 14.09 -0.12
N LEU A 158 6.92 12.86 -0.57
CA LEU A 158 8.05 12.54 -1.43
C LEU A 158 7.95 13.23 -2.78
N ALA A 159 6.77 13.32 -3.38
CA ALA A 159 6.55 14.09 -4.60
C ALA A 159 6.94 15.57 -4.41
N PHE A 160 6.53 16.18 -3.29
CA PHE A 160 6.97 17.53 -2.92
C PHE A 160 8.50 17.63 -2.79
N LEU A 161 9.12 16.68 -2.09
CA LEU A 161 10.57 16.67 -1.85
C LEU A 161 11.38 16.51 -3.13
N VAL A 162 10.94 15.65 -4.05
CA VAL A 162 11.55 15.49 -5.39
C VAL A 162 11.47 16.81 -6.15
N LEU A 163 10.29 17.43 -6.25
CA LEU A 163 10.12 18.71 -6.94
C LEU A 163 11.00 19.81 -6.32
N ARG A 164 11.09 19.85 -4.98
CA ARG A 164 11.95 20.81 -4.28
C ARG A 164 13.45 20.57 -4.51
N ALA A 165 13.88 19.30 -4.62
CA ALA A 165 15.26 18.97 -4.96
C ALA A 165 15.62 19.38 -6.40
N LEU A 166 14.61 19.44 -7.30
CA LEU A 166 14.74 19.96 -8.67
C LEU A 166 14.54 21.48 -8.76
N SER A 167 14.64 22.20 -7.65
CA SER A 167 14.50 23.67 -7.57
C SER A 167 13.14 24.23 -8.02
N VAL A 168 12.09 23.41 -8.12
CA VAL A 168 10.73 23.86 -8.47
C VAL A 168 10.20 24.79 -7.36
N PRO A 169 9.62 25.96 -7.68
CA PRO A 169 9.14 26.90 -6.67
C PRO A 169 8.07 26.28 -5.77
N VAL A 170 8.03 26.71 -4.51
CA VAL A 170 7.20 26.10 -3.46
C VAL A 170 5.72 25.95 -3.86
N PRO A 171 5.05 26.95 -4.46
CA PRO A 171 3.66 26.80 -4.85
C PRO A 171 3.45 25.64 -5.85
N LEU A 172 4.31 25.51 -6.85
CA LEU A 172 4.23 24.41 -7.83
C LEU A 172 4.54 23.06 -7.21
N ALA A 173 5.49 23.00 -6.26
CA ALA A 173 5.78 21.78 -5.52
C ALA A 173 4.59 21.34 -4.65
N LEU A 174 3.90 22.28 -4.00
CA LEU A 174 2.66 22.01 -3.25
C LEU A 174 1.53 21.54 -4.17
N THR A 175 1.40 22.15 -5.35
CA THR A 175 0.48 21.66 -6.39
C THR A 175 0.80 20.22 -6.78
N GLY A 176 2.07 19.87 -6.97
CA GLY A 176 2.49 18.49 -7.25
C GLY A 176 2.10 17.50 -6.15
N GLN A 177 2.24 17.88 -4.88
CA GLN A 177 1.75 17.07 -3.75
C GLN A 177 0.23 16.91 -3.78
N ALA A 178 -0.51 18.00 -3.98
CA ALA A 178 -1.97 17.96 -4.04
C ALA A 178 -2.45 17.07 -5.21
N LEU A 179 -1.83 17.21 -6.38
CA LEU A 179 -2.11 16.39 -7.55
C LEU A 179 -1.81 14.92 -7.29
N PHE A 180 -0.67 14.59 -6.65
CA PHE A 180 -0.37 13.21 -6.28
C PHE A 180 -1.48 12.59 -5.43
N LEU A 181 -1.98 13.33 -4.44
CA LEU A 181 -2.99 12.85 -3.49
C LEU A 181 -4.39 12.72 -4.10
N VAL A 182 -4.77 13.62 -5.02
CA VAL A 182 -6.13 13.65 -5.60
C VAL A 182 -6.26 12.80 -6.86
N LEU A 183 -5.19 12.67 -7.66
CA LEU A 183 -5.18 11.88 -8.89
C LEU A 183 -5.12 10.36 -8.61
N PRO A 184 -5.25 9.51 -9.66
CA PRO A 184 -5.24 8.06 -9.49
C PRO A 184 -4.04 7.47 -8.74
N CYS A 185 -2.91 8.19 -8.66
CA CYS A 185 -1.76 7.81 -7.83
C CYS A 185 -2.15 7.67 -6.35
N GLY A 186 -2.84 8.68 -5.79
CA GLY A 186 -3.29 8.67 -4.40
C GLY A 186 -4.36 7.62 -4.14
N THR A 187 -5.32 7.45 -5.05
CA THR A 187 -6.36 6.42 -4.91
C THR A 187 -5.79 5.01 -5.00
N THR A 188 -4.79 4.79 -5.85
CA THR A 188 -4.07 3.51 -5.95
C THR A 188 -3.22 3.27 -4.70
N ALA A 189 -2.52 4.29 -4.20
CA ALA A 189 -1.72 4.19 -2.98
C ALA A 189 -2.56 3.87 -1.74
N MET A 190 -3.82 4.28 -1.74
CA MET A 190 -4.79 3.97 -0.70
C MET A 190 -5.34 2.53 -0.74
N ARG A 191 -5.11 1.77 -1.82
CA ARG A 191 -5.51 0.35 -1.84
C ARG A 191 -4.56 -0.45 -0.96
N PRO A 192 -5.06 -1.42 -0.17
CA PRO A 192 -4.22 -2.25 0.68
C PRO A 192 -3.51 -3.33 -0.16
N MET A 193 -2.51 -2.86 -0.92
CA MET A 193 -1.69 -3.60 -1.87
C MET A 193 -0.27 -3.05 -1.83
N THR A 194 0.67 -3.79 -2.44
CA THR A 194 2.06 -3.40 -2.57
C THR A 194 2.29 -2.15 -3.43
N GLU A 195 1.38 -1.82 -4.35
CA GLU A 195 1.59 -0.76 -5.35
C GLU A 195 1.80 0.63 -4.72
N GLY A 196 1.06 0.96 -3.64
CA GLY A 196 1.26 2.22 -2.94
C GLY A 196 2.65 2.34 -2.30
N LEU A 197 3.07 1.28 -1.60
CA LEU A 197 4.37 1.25 -0.94
C LEU A 197 5.51 1.23 -1.97
N LEU A 198 5.33 0.50 -3.07
CA LEU A 198 6.23 0.52 -4.22
C LEU A 198 6.40 1.94 -4.77
N LEU A 199 5.30 2.66 -4.97
CA LEU A 199 5.33 4.01 -5.51
C LEU A 199 6.08 4.96 -4.56
N ALA A 200 5.80 4.88 -3.26
CA ALA A 200 6.52 5.66 -2.24
C ALA A 200 8.02 5.35 -2.24
N LEU A 201 8.42 4.07 -2.26
CA LEU A 201 9.83 3.68 -2.30
C LEU A 201 10.53 4.11 -3.60
N THR A 202 9.80 4.11 -4.72
CA THR A 202 10.31 4.58 -6.01
C THR A 202 10.56 6.08 -5.97
N LEU A 203 9.62 6.87 -5.43
CA LEU A 203 9.80 8.30 -5.21
C LEU A 203 10.94 8.61 -4.22
N ALA A 204 11.13 7.78 -3.19
CA ALA A 204 12.27 7.89 -2.29
C ALA A 204 13.60 7.66 -3.02
N ALA A 205 13.70 6.65 -3.89
CA ALA A 205 14.87 6.43 -4.72
C ALA A 205 15.14 7.62 -5.66
N LEU A 206 14.10 8.16 -6.31
CA LEU A 206 14.21 9.36 -7.15
C LEU A 206 14.65 10.59 -6.36
N TRP A 207 14.14 10.78 -5.14
CA TRP A 207 14.58 11.84 -4.25
C TRP A 207 16.05 11.68 -3.88
N GLY A 208 16.49 10.46 -3.55
CA GLY A 208 17.90 10.15 -3.33
C GLY A 208 18.77 10.48 -4.54
N CYS A 209 18.32 10.18 -5.76
CA CYS A 209 19.02 10.56 -6.98
C CYS A 209 19.14 12.08 -7.14
N ALA A 210 18.06 12.82 -6.88
CA ALA A 210 18.09 14.29 -6.91
C ALA A 210 19.08 14.88 -5.88
N LEU A 211 19.16 14.28 -4.68
CA LEU A 211 20.16 14.68 -3.66
C LEU A 211 21.61 14.40 -4.08
N VAL A 212 21.85 13.34 -4.85
CA VAL A 212 23.19 13.06 -5.41
C VAL A 212 23.58 14.14 -6.43
N LEU A 213 22.63 14.57 -7.26
CA LEU A 213 22.86 15.61 -8.28
C LEU A 213 23.09 17.00 -7.69
N GLU A 214 22.64 17.26 -6.45
CA GLU A 214 22.89 18.53 -5.73
C GLU A 214 24.35 18.67 -5.25
N GLU A 215 25.21 17.66 -5.47
CA GLU A 215 26.65 17.52 -5.14
C GLU A 215 27.05 17.67 -3.67
N ARG A 216 26.32 18.45 -2.86
CA ARG A 216 26.57 18.67 -1.43
C ARG A 216 26.03 17.53 -0.55
N ARG A 217 25.23 16.61 -1.11
CA ARG A 217 24.50 15.57 -0.35
C ARG A 217 24.65 14.16 -0.91
N ILE A 218 25.75 13.88 -1.60
CA ILE A 218 26.00 12.60 -2.29
C ILE A 218 25.82 11.39 -1.38
N ARG A 219 26.47 11.37 -0.21
CA ARG A 219 26.38 10.22 0.73
C ARG A 219 24.95 9.96 1.19
N ALA A 220 24.21 11.02 1.52
CA ALA A 220 22.82 10.91 1.94
C ALA A 220 21.93 10.41 0.78
N GLY A 221 22.13 10.95 -0.43
CA GLY A 221 21.40 10.51 -1.62
C GLY A 221 21.63 9.04 -1.95
N VAL A 222 22.89 8.58 -1.94
CA VAL A 222 23.24 7.16 -2.14
C VAL A 222 22.61 6.27 -1.08
N ALA A 223 22.67 6.68 0.19
CA ALA A 223 22.06 5.92 1.29
C ALA A 223 20.53 5.79 1.10
N VAL A 224 19.85 6.89 0.72
CA VAL A 224 18.41 6.87 0.44
C VAL A 224 18.09 5.93 -0.73
N VAL A 225 18.85 5.98 -1.82
CA VAL A 225 18.66 5.07 -2.97
C VAL A 225 18.86 3.61 -2.55
N ALA A 226 19.94 3.31 -1.83
CA ALA A 226 20.25 1.95 -1.40
C ALA A 226 19.17 1.37 -0.48
N VAL A 227 18.72 2.13 0.53
CA VAL A 227 17.65 1.72 1.44
C VAL A 227 16.33 1.56 0.70
N ALA A 228 15.99 2.50 -0.20
CA ALA A 228 14.77 2.43 -0.98
C ALA A 228 14.74 1.18 -1.90
N LEU A 229 15.85 0.88 -2.58
CA LEU A 229 15.96 -0.32 -3.43
C LEU A 229 15.91 -1.62 -2.61
N ALA A 230 16.60 -1.68 -1.46
CA ALA A 230 16.58 -2.83 -0.58
C ALA A 230 15.16 -3.09 -0.03
N ALA A 231 14.48 -2.04 0.44
CA ALA A 231 13.08 -2.13 0.88
C ALA A 231 12.17 -2.54 -0.29
N LEU A 232 12.33 -1.93 -1.46
CA LEU A 232 11.52 -2.23 -2.64
C LEU A 232 11.71 -3.67 -3.11
N PHE A 233 12.91 -4.24 -2.95
CA PHE A 233 13.19 -5.63 -3.25
C PHE A 233 12.29 -6.54 -2.43
N THR A 234 12.21 -6.33 -1.11
CA THR A 234 11.33 -7.13 -0.22
C THR A 234 9.83 -7.00 -0.52
N VAL A 235 9.41 -5.89 -1.15
CA VAL A 235 8.02 -5.62 -1.53
C VAL A 235 7.70 -6.20 -2.92
N LYS A 236 8.55 -5.92 -3.92
CA LYS A 236 8.37 -6.32 -5.32
C LYS A 236 9.73 -6.36 -6.05
N HIS A 237 10.47 -7.43 -5.80
CA HIS A 237 11.78 -7.78 -6.38
C HIS A 237 11.97 -7.41 -7.86
N SER A 238 11.02 -7.76 -8.74
CA SER A 238 11.15 -7.49 -10.19
C SER A 238 11.22 -5.99 -10.51
N GLN A 239 10.44 -5.18 -9.79
CA GLN A 239 10.43 -3.72 -9.97
C GLN A 239 11.68 -3.08 -9.37
N ALA A 240 12.17 -3.62 -8.23
CA ALA A 240 13.44 -3.20 -7.65
C ALA A 240 14.63 -3.46 -8.57
N LEU A 241 14.70 -4.65 -9.17
CA LEU A 241 15.77 -5.03 -10.10
C LEU A 241 15.73 -4.18 -11.37
N PHE A 242 14.53 -3.96 -11.93
CA PHE A 242 14.36 -3.10 -13.10
C PHE A 242 14.82 -1.66 -12.81
N LEU A 243 14.34 -1.06 -11.71
CA LEU A 243 14.75 0.29 -11.31
C LEU A 243 16.26 0.37 -11.04
N GLY A 244 16.82 -0.62 -10.33
CA GLY A 244 18.26 -0.69 -10.06
C GLY A 244 19.10 -0.76 -11.33
N LEU A 245 18.66 -1.54 -12.33
CA LEU A 245 19.32 -1.61 -13.63
C LEU A 245 19.27 -0.26 -14.36
N CYS A 246 18.12 0.41 -14.39
CA CYS A 246 17.99 1.74 -14.99
C CYS A 246 18.91 2.76 -14.31
N LEU A 247 18.99 2.76 -12.98
CA LEU A 247 19.86 3.67 -12.23
C LEU A 247 21.34 3.37 -12.45
N ALA A 248 21.72 2.08 -12.51
CA ALA A 248 23.09 1.68 -12.81
C ALA A 248 23.50 2.12 -14.23
N ALA A 249 22.62 1.94 -15.22
CA ALA A 249 22.85 2.40 -16.58
C ALA A 249 23.00 3.93 -16.67
N ALA A 250 22.10 4.68 -16.01
CA ALA A 250 22.20 6.14 -15.94
C ALA A 250 23.51 6.60 -15.26
N GLY A 251 23.90 5.94 -14.17
CA GLY A 251 25.16 6.20 -13.47
C GLY A 251 26.39 5.94 -14.35
N ALA A 252 26.39 4.85 -15.12
CA ALA A 252 27.46 4.53 -16.06
C ALA A 252 27.59 5.58 -17.17
N VAL A 253 26.47 6.02 -17.75
CA VAL A 253 26.45 7.09 -18.76
C VAL A 253 27.02 8.40 -18.21
N LEU A 254 26.62 8.79 -16.99
CA LEU A 254 27.15 9.99 -16.33
C LEU A 254 28.64 9.88 -16.03
N ALA A 255 29.11 8.70 -15.59
CA ALA A 255 30.53 8.46 -15.30
C ALA A 255 31.39 8.53 -16.57
N VAL A 256 30.91 7.97 -17.69
CA VAL A 256 31.58 8.10 -18.99
C VAL A 256 31.60 9.58 -19.41
N ARG A 257 30.46 10.27 -19.37
CA ARG A 257 30.37 11.67 -19.82
C ARG A 257 31.21 12.65 -18.98
N ARG A 258 31.53 12.33 -17.73
CA ARG A 258 32.42 13.15 -16.88
C ARG A 258 33.91 12.88 -17.11
N ARG A 259 34.26 11.78 -17.80
CA ARG A 259 35.65 11.42 -18.16
C ARG A 259 36.07 11.94 -19.54
N TRP A 260 35.11 12.34 -20.36
CA TRP A 260 35.29 13.02 -21.65
C TRP A 260 35.08 14.52 -21.48
#